data_AF-A0AA97HKR5-F1
#
_entry.id   AF-A0AA97HKR5-F1
#
_cell.length_a   1.000
_cell.length_b   1.000
_cell.length_c   1.000
_cell.angle_alpha   90.00
_cell.angle_beta   90.00
_cell.angle_gamma   90.00
#
_symmetry.space_group_name_H-M   'P 1'
#
loop_
_entity.id
_entity.type
_entity.pdbx_description
1 polymer ?
#
loop_
_entity_poly.entity_id
_entity_poly.type
_entity_poly.pdbx_seq_one_letter_code
_entity_poly.pdbx_strand_id
1 'polypeptide(L)'
;MEGKRLGELGSLPQGWHISHWVYYAFSQLLQLKDSEKTVAGVIGTASKVFSRFMAPELISTFCGQTTLPIELSGKQLVILGLDRRRREAVAPLVATVLHMMVTMNVTKKRSDPLLLAIDELPTLYLPYLTQWLNENRSDGLCTVIGFQNITQLEDAYKREQARAILGGCATKVLFNPQDPDSARMFSDYLGEEEVTIKQKSRSSGGKGGASHSTSDHLQKRPIVEPAQFNRLPVGRCVLISPGFCRKDETSIPLISSIKVPKADVLDDDWSVKTWPKVKAKLEARTPQSLGDSARARQEIAIRMAIAAELLPLPVDGEGAEASGGRFNGGVPSILPTPKAGARVINAAALMEFTEAF
;
A
#
# COMPACT_ATOMS: atom_id res chain seq x y z
N MET A 1 -29.98 -0.43 8.84
CA MET A 1 -29.48 -0.95 10.13
C MET A 1 -29.88 0.05 11.20
N GLU A 2 -30.98 -0.21 11.90
CA GLU A 2 -31.41 0.61 13.03
C GLU A 2 -30.39 0.44 14.16
N GLY A 3 -29.78 1.55 14.59
CA GLY A 3 -28.90 1.58 15.74
C GLY A 3 -29.70 1.24 16.99
N LYS A 4 -29.37 0.11 17.63
CA LYS A 4 -29.88 -0.22 18.95
C LYS A 4 -29.58 0.95 19.89
N ARG A 5 -30.61 1.41 20.61
CA ARG A 5 -30.48 2.50 21.61
C ARG A 5 -29.48 2.07 22.69
N LEU A 6 -28.75 3.03 23.26
CA LEU A 6 -27.74 2.82 24.31
C LEU A 6 -28.23 1.94 25.49
N GLY A 7 -29.55 1.86 25.75
CA GLY A 7 -30.15 1.04 26.80
C GLY A 7 -30.29 -0.47 26.48
N GLU A 8 -30.03 -0.90 25.25
CA GLU A 8 -30.03 -2.33 24.85
C GLU A 8 -28.63 -2.97 24.89
N LEU A 9 -27.60 -2.16 25.14
CA LEU A 9 -26.27 -2.65 25.50
C LEU A 9 -26.34 -3.11 26.96
N GLY A 10 -26.67 -4.39 27.16
CA GLY A 10 -26.65 -5.11 28.44
C GLY A 10 -25.62 -4.61 29.47
N SER A 11 -26.04 -4.61 30.73
CA SER A 11 -25.27 -4.09 31.86
C SER A 11 -23.92 -4.78 32.01
N LEU A 12 -22.89 -3.99 32.34
CA LEU A 12 -21.59 -4.51 32.75
C LEU A 12 -21.73 -5.53 33.88
N PRO A 13 -20.90 -6.58 33.92
CA PRO A 13 -20.83 -7.49 35.06
C PRO A 13 -20.54 -6.72 36.36
N GLN A 14 -21.13 -7.17 37.46
CA GLN A 14 -21.02 -6.51 38.75
C GLN A 14 -19.54 -6.42 39.21
N GLY A 15 -19.08 -5.24 39.63
CA GLY A 15 -17.68 -4.98 40.03
C GLY A 15 -16.72 -4.59 38.90
N TRP A 16 -17.20 -4.49 37.66
CA TRP A 16 -16.38 -4.07 36.51
C TRP A 16 -16.49 -2.56 36.28
N HIS A 17 -15.36 -1.85 36.40
CA HIS A 17 -15.26 -0.41 36.16
C HIS A 17 -14.63 -0.10 34.81
N ILE A 18 -15.11 -0.73 33.74
CA ILE A 18 -14.64 -0.47 32.37
C ILE A 18 -15.70 0.23 31.53
N SER A 19 -15.28 0.99 30.50
CA SER A 19 -16.22 1.60 29.56
C SER A 19 -17.05 0.51 28.86
N HIS A 20 -18.36 0.75 28.68
CA HIS A 20 -19.24 -0.17 27.96
C HIS A 20 -18.69 -0.49 26.56
N TRP A 21 -18.17 0.51 25.84
CA TRP A 21 -17.58 0.31 24.51
C TRP A 21 -16.38 -0.65 24.53
N VAL A 22 -15.55 -0.56 25.57
CA VAL A 22 -14.40 -1.47 25.77
C VAL A 22 -14.91 -2.87 26.09
N TYR A 23 -15.86 -3.00 27.02
CA TYR A 23 -16.45 -4.30 27.35
C TYR A 23 -17.03 -5.00 26.11
N TYR A 24 -17.77 -4.27 25.27
CA TYR A 24 -18.34 -4.82 24.05
C TYR A 24 -17.31 -5.22 23.02
N ALA A 25 -16.30 -4.36 22.77
CA ALA A 25 -15.23 -4.66 21.83
C ALA A 25 -14.45 -5.92 22.21
N PHE A 26 -14.32 -6.20 23.51
CA PHE A 26 -13.61 -7.37 24.05
C PHE A 26 -14.55 -8.49 24.53
N SER A 27 -15.86 -8.38 24.33
CA SER A 27 -16.86 -9.31 24.90
C SER A 27 -16.62 -10.77 24.50
N GLN A 28 -16.26 -11.02 23.24
CA GLN A 28 -15.91 -12.36 22.76
C GLN A 28 -14.65 -12.93 23.44
N LEU A 29 -13.64 -12.08 23.72
CA LEU A 29 -12.44 -12.49 24.45
C LEU A 29 -12.77 -12.75 25.93
N LEU A 30 -13.63 -11.95 26.53
CA LEU A 30 -14.05 -12.09 27.93
C LEU A 30 -14.88 -13.37 28.17
N GLN A 31 -15.64 -13.82 27.17
CA GLN A 31 -16.37 -15.09 27.22
C GLN A 31 -15.48 -16.33 27.23
N LEU A 32 -14.19 -16.19 26.88
CA LEU A 32 -13.22 -17.30 26.89
C LEU A 32 -12.63 -17.58 28.28
N LYS A 33 -13.03 -16.82 29.32
CA LYS A 33 -12.51 -16.92 30.69
C LYS A 33 -12.45 -18.35 31.22
N ASP A 34 -13.42 -19.19 30.90
CA ASP A 34 -13.55 -20.54 31.44
C ASP A 34 -12.75 -21.60 30.64
N SER A 35 -12.04 -21.20 29.59
CA SER A 35 -11.24 -22.09 28.75
C SER A 35 -9.77 -21.66 28.72
N GLU A 36 -9.03 -22.00 29.77
CA GLU A 36 -7.60 -21.65 29.92
C GLU A 36 -6.76 -22.03 28.71
N LYS A 37 -7.00 -23.23 28.13
CA LYS A 37 -6.28 -23.69 26.91
C LYS A 37 -6.54 -22.79 25.71
N THR A 38 -7.76 -22.28 25.57
CA THR A 38 -8.14 -21.39 24.46
C THR A 38 -7.56 -19.99 24.68
N VAL A 39 -7.59 -19.48 25.91
CA VAL A 39 -6.96 -18.20 26.28
C VAL A 39 -5.45 -18.23 26.01
N ALA A 40 -4.76 -19.29 26.45
CA ALA A 40 -3.34 -19.46 26.19
C ALA A 40 -3.02 -19.54 24.69
N GLY A 41 -3.86 -20.22 23.90
CA GLY A 41 -3.73 -20.27 22.44
C GLY A 41 -3.88 -18.91 21.76
N VAL A 42 -4.84 -18.10 22.21
CA VAL A 42 -5.06 -16.72 21.71
C VAL A 42 -3.87 -15.83 22.05
N ILE A 43 -3.41 -15.84 23.31
CA ILE A 43 -2.25 -15.06 23.76
C ILE A 43 -1.00 -15.47 22.99
N GLY A 44 -0.79 -16.78 22.79
CA GLY A 44 0.34 -17.29 22.01
C GLY A 44 0.31 -16.82 20.56
N THR A 45 -0.87 -16.77 19.94
CA THR A 45 -1.03 -16.27 18.56
C THR A 45 -0.80 -14.77 18.48
N ALA A 46 -1.41 -13.99 19.38
CA ALA A 46 -1.22 -12.55 19.45
C ALA A 46 0.26 -12.20 19.69
N SER A 47 0.93 -12.87 20.63
CA SER A 47 2.35 -12.66 20.91
C SER A 47 3.23 -12.93 19.70
N LYS A 48 2.94 -13.98 18.92
CA LYS A 48 3.66 -14.25 17.66
C LYS A 48 3.51 -13.12 16.65
N VAL A 49 2.29 -12.61 16.47
CA VAL A 49 2.03 -11.48 15.57
C VAL A 49 2.75 -10.22 16.05
N PHE A 50 2.61 -9.87 17.33
CA PHE A 50 3.17 -8.63 17.88
C PHE A 50 4.68 -8.65 18.09
N SER A 51 5.29 -9.82 18.31
CA SER A 51 6.74 -9.96 18.53
C SER A 51 7.58 -9.37 17.41
N ARG A 52 7.07 -9.38 16.17
CA ARG A 52 7.72 -8.80 14.98
C ARG A 52 7.89 -7.28 15.09
N PHE A 53 7.02 -6.61 15.87
CA PHE A 53 7.09 -5.17 16.13
C PHE A 53 7.89 -4.82 17.38
N MET A 54 8.27 -5.79 18.21
CA MET A 54 8.99 -5.58 19.47
C MET A 54 10.52 -5.49 19.30
N ALA A 55 11.01 -5.15 18.11
CA ALA A 55 12.43 -4.90 17.89
C ALA A 55 12.84 -3.57 18.57
N PRO A 56 13.98 -3.51 19.29
CA PRO A 56 14.43 -2.31 20.01
C PRO A 56 14.49 -1.05 19.15
N GLU A 57 14.80 -1.20 17.87
CA GLU A 57 14.91 -0.12 16.90
C GLU A 57 13.55 0.37 16.38
N LEU A 58 12.54 -0.50 16.39
CA LEU A 58 11.21 -0.22 15.85
C LEU A 58 10.23 0.24 16.94
N ILE A 59 10.38 -0.25 18.17
CA ILE A 59 9.45 0.06 19.26
C ILE A 59 9.39 1.57 19.56
N SER A 60 10.53 2.28 19.49
CA SER A 60 10.59 3.73 19.67
C SER A 60 9.88 4.52 18.57
N THR A 61 9.63 3.88 17.43
CA THR A 61 8.95 4.48 16.27
C THR A 61 7.44 4.30 16.34
N PHE A 62 6.98 3.22 16.98
CA PHE A 62 5.55 2.92 17.17
C PHE A 62 4.99 3.56 18.43
N CYS A 63 5.85 3.73 19.42
CA CYS A 63 5.47 4.27 20.70
C CYS A 63 5.80 5.78 20.75
N GLY A 64 4.88 6.62 20.24
CA GLY A 64 4.89 8.07 20.43
C GLY A 64 3.68 8.76 19.79
N GLN A 65 3.70 10.09 19.74
CA GLN A 65 2.83 10.87 18.84
C GLN A 65 3.41 10.81 17.42
N THR A 66 2.53 10.71 16.42
CA THR A 66 2.91 10.68 15.00
C THR A 66 3.19 12.08 14.46
N THR A 67 4.27 12.21 13.67
CA THR A 67 4.55 13.41 12.87
C THR A 67 3.99 13.33 11.45
N LEU A 68 3.42 12.19 11.08
CA LEU A 68 2.89 12.02 9.73
C LEU A 68 1.65 12.91 9.58
N PRO A 69 1.62 13.82 8.59
CA PRO A 69 0.43 14.62 8.33
C PRO A 69 -0.64 13.70 7.73
N ILE A 70 -1.57 13.24 8.57
CA ILE A 70 -2.66 12.34 8.16
C ILE A 70 -3.60 13.07 7.20
N GLU A 71 -3.79 14.38 7.40
CA GLU A 71 -4.51 15.27 6.48
C GLU A 71 -3.52 16.15 5.72
N LEU A 72 -3.60 16.13 4.40
CA LEU A 72 -2.73 16.87 3.49
C LEU A 72 -3.47 18.08 2.92
N SER A 73 -2.85 19.25 3.02
CA SER A 73 -3.38 20.50 2.49
C SER A 73 -2.31 21.32 1.78
N GLY A 74 -2.66 21.93 0.65
CA GLY A 74 -1.73 22.73 -0.14
C GLY A 74 -0.62 21.89 -0.78
N LYS A 75 0.59 22.45 -0.89
CA LYS A 75 1.72 21.81 -1.57
C LYS A 75 2.54 20.96 -0.60
N GLN A 76 2.08 19.75 -0.33
CA GLN A 76 2.77 18.79 0.53
C GLN A 76 3.12 17.52 -0.26
N LEU A 77 4.32 17.00 -0.04
CA LEU A 77 4.78 15.72 -0.56
C LEU A 77 5.20 14.84 0.61
N VAL A 78 4.62 13.65 0.69
CA VAL A 78 4.99 12.63 1.68
C VAL A 78 5.56 11.43 0.93
N ILE A 79 6.77 11.02 1.31
CA ILE A 79 7.45 9.87 0.74
C ILE A 79 7.54 8.81 1.83
N LEU A 80 6.99 7.63 1.55
CA LEU A 80 7.06 6.47 2.44
C LEU A 80 7.98 5.42 1.80
N GLY A 81 9.18 5.25 2.36
CA GLY A 81 10.17 4.30 1.86
C GLY A 81 10.17 3.01 2.68
N LEU A 82 10.10 1.85 2.02
CA LEU A 82 10.24 0.56 2.70
C LEU A 82 11.72 0.16 2.79
N ASP A 83 12.21 -0.07 4.01
CA ASP A 83 13.51 -0.70 4.22
C ASP A 83 13.45 -2.16 3.76
N ARG A 84 14.28 -2.51 2.77
CA ARG A 84 14.35 -3.85 2.18
C ARG A 84 14.67 -4.92 3.23
N ARG A 85 15.48 -4.62 4.26
CA ARG A 85 15.86 -5.58 5.31
C ARG A 85 14.73 -5.87 6.29
N ARG A 86 13.90 -4.86 6.56
CA ARG A 86 12.82 -4.92 7.57
C ARG A 86 11.43 -4.97 6.96
N ARG A 87 11.34 -5.24 5.66
CA ARG A 87 10.11 -5.12 4.88
C ARG A 87 8.95 -5.94 5.43
N GLU A 88 9.17 -7.17 5.89
CA GLU A 88 8.11 -8.01 6.46
C GLU A 88 7.46 -7.40 7.71
N ALA A 89 8.24 -6.67 8.52
CA ALA A 89 7.74 -6.03 9.73
C ALA A 89 7.13 -4.66 9.43
N VAL A 90 7.71 -3.89 8.50
CA VAL A 90 7.34 -2.48 8.26
C VAL A 90 6.21 -2.34 7.22
N ALA A 91 6.09 -3.26 6.25
CA ALA A 91 5.10 -3.15 5.19
C ALA A 91 3.64 -3.07 5.68
N PRO A 92 3.17 -3.91 6.64
CA PRO A 92 1.81 -3.79 7.16
C PRO A 92 1.50 -2.41 7.76
N LEU A 93 2.50 -1.78 8.36
CA LEU A 93 2.37 -0.47 8.98
C LEU A 93 2.30 0.63 7.95
N VAL A 94 3.18 0.59 6.94
CA VAL A 94 3.11 1.52 5.80
C VAL A 94 1.78 1.41 5.08
N ALA A 95 1.26 0.18 4.90
CA ALA A 95 -0.07 -0.04 4.34
C ALA A 95 -1.18 0.60 5.19
N THR A 96 -1.09 0.49 6.52
CA THR A 96 -2.06 1.10 7.45
C THR A 96 -1.99 2.63 7.40
N VAL A 97 -0.79 3.21 7.42
CA VAL A 97 -0.58 4.65 7.29
C VAL A 97 -1.14 5.15 5.97
N LEU A 98 -0.83 4.49 4.85
CA LEU A 98 -1.37 4.85 3.54
C LEU A 98 -2.89 4.77 3.52
N HIS A 99 -3.48 3.72 4.10
CA HIS A 99 -4.92 3.60 4.19
C HIS A 99 -5.54 4.77 4.98
N MET A 100 -4.99 5.09 6.15
CA MET A 100 -5.45 6.24 6.94
C MET A 100 -5.32 7.56 6.17
N MET A 101 -4.18 7.79 5.51
CA MET A 101 -3.94 8.99 4.72
C MET A 101 -4.92 9.10 3.56
N VAL A 102 -5.10 8.04 2.77
CA VAL A 102 -6.05 8.04 1.65
C VAL A 102 -7.45 8.31 2.17
N THR A 103 -7.94 7.51 3.12
CA THR A 103 -9.30 7.62 3.66
C THR A 103 -9.58 9.01 4.23
N MET A 104 -8.69 9.57 5.05
CA MET A 104 -8.89 10.88 5.67
C MET A 104 -8.92 12.01 4.64
N ASN A 105 -8.12 11.90 3.57
CA ASN A 105 -8.05 12.93 2.54
C ASN A 105 -9.14 12.83 1.47
N VAL A 106 -9.83 11.70 1.34
CA VAL A 106 -10.90 11.47 0.34
C VAL A 106 -12.29 11.33 0.97
N THR A 107 -12.40 11.35 2.31
CA THR A 107 -13.70 11.35 3.01
C THR A 107 -14.55 12.56 2.63
N LYS A 108 -13.91 13.68 2.30
CA LYS A 108 -14.55 14.87 1.72
C LYS A 108 -13.96 15.10 0.34
N LYS A 109 -14.80 15.49 -0.60
CA LYS A 109 -14.37 15.85 -1.95
C LYS A 109 -13.33 16.97 -1.87
N ARG A 110 -12.14 16.71 -2.42
CA ARG A 110 -11.05 17.68 -2.47
C ARG A 110 -11.22 18.69 -3.60
N SER A 111 -10.73 19.90 -3.39
CA SER A 111 -10.55 20.89 -4.46
C SER A 111 -9.21 20.71 -5.18
N ASP A 112 -8.21 20.16 -4.49
CA ASP A 112 -6.88 19.82 -4.95
C ASP A 112 -6.70 18.29 -5.03
N PRO A 113 -6.35 17.71 -6.18
CA PRO A 113 -6.20 16.26 -6.30
C PRO A 113 -5.11 15.70 -5.38
N LEU A 114 -5.42 14.58 -4.71
CA LEU A 114 -4.43 13.79 -3.99
C LEU A 114 -3.79 12.79 -4.97
N LEU A 115 -2.50 12.95 -5.24
CA LEU A 115 -1.73 11.98 -6.03
C LEU A 115 -1.14 10.90 -5.13
N LEU A 116 -1.58 9.66 -5.32
CA LEU A 116 -0.97 8.46 -4.74
C LEU A 116 -0.13 7.76 -5.82
N ALA A 117 1.19 7.85 -5.70
CA ALA A 117 2.12 7.15 -6.59
C ALA A 117 2.76 5.96 -5.87
N ILE A 118 2.64 4.76 -6.45
CA ILE A 118 3.20 3.51 -5.93
C ILE A 118 4.10 2.93 -7.01
N ASP A 119 5.41 2.95 -6.80
CA ASP A 119 6.41 2.55 -7.81
C ASP A 119 6.41 1.03 -8.07
N GLU A 120 6.36 0.22 -7.01
CA GLU A 120 6.26 -1.24 -7.10
C GLU A 120 5.10 -1.72 -6.21
N LEU A 121 3.95 -1.97 -6.81
CA LEU A 121 2.72 -2.34 -6.11
C LEU A 121 2.77 -3.74 -5.45
N PRO A 122 3.24 -4.82 -6.11
CA PRO A 122 3.48 -6.13 -5.47
C PRO A 122 4.33 -6.05 -4.21
N THR A 123 5.05 -4.95 -4.06
CA THR A 123 5.96 -4.72 -2.96
C THR A 123 5.22 -4.49 -1.62
N LEU A 124 3.97 -4.04 -1.70
CA LEU A 124 3.14 -3.62 -0.57
C LEU A 124 1.67 -4.04 -0.78
N TYR A 125 1.18 -4.96 0.04
CA TYR A 125 -0.23 -5.37 -0.03
C TYR A 125 -1.17 -4.32 0.57
N LEU A 126 -2.12 -3.83 -0.25
CA LEU A 126 -3.11 -2.81 0.09
C LEU A 126 -4.53 -3.37 -0.11
N PRO A 127 -5.19 -3.85 0.96
CA PRO A 127 -6.48 -4.56 0.85
C PRO A 127 -7.59 -3.74 0.19
N TYR A 128 -7.54 -2.41 0.34
CA TYR A 128 -8.58 -1.48 -0.13
C TYR A 128 -8.26 -0.84 -1.48
N LEU A 129 -7.16 -1.23 -2.14
CA LEU A 129 -6.71 -0.56 -3.37
C LEU A 129 -7.76 -0.56 -4.48
N THR A 130 -8.42 -1.70 -4.72
CA THR A 130 -9.49 -1.81 -5.72
C THR A 130 -10.64 -0.86 -5.42
N GLN A 131 -10.99 -0.70 -4.14
CA GLN A 131 -12.01 0.24 -3.70
C GLN A 131 -11.57 1.69 -3.99
N TRP A 132 -10.32 2.04 -3.64
CA TRP A 132 -9.77 3.37 -3.87
C TRP A 132 -9.80 3.77 -5.34
N LEU A 133 -9.42 2.84 -6.23
CA LEU A 133 -9.38 3.06 -7.67
C LEU A 133 -10.78 3.32 -8.25
N ASN A 134 -11.80 2.62 -7.76
CA ASN A 134 -13.15 2.66 -8.30
C ASN A 134 -14.02 3.76 -7.69
N GLU A 135 -13.91 3.99 -6.37
CA GLU A 135 -14.86 4.85 -5.63
C GLU A 135 -14.31 6.26 -5.39
N ASN A 136 -13.01 6.43 -5.15
CA ASN A 136 -12.47 7.73 -4.70
C ASN A 136 -12.01 8.67 -5.82
N ARG A 137 -12.25 8.30 -7.08
CA ARG A 137 -11.92 9.16 -8.23
C ARG A 137 -12.69 10.49 -8.20
N SER A 138 -13.98 10.45 -7.88
CA SER A 138 -14.82 11.67 -7.80
C SER A 138 -14.47 12.57 -6.62
N ASP A 139 -13.82 12.00 -5.60
CA ASP A 139 -13.42 12.69 -4.37
C ASP A 139 -12.05 13.36 -4.50
N GLY A 140 -11.37 13.16 -5.63
CA GLY A 140 -10.09 13.80 -5.95
C GLY A 140 -8.87 12.91 -5.78
N LEU A 141 -9.03 11.58 -5.61
CA LEU A 141 -7.90 10.66 -5.62
C LEU A 141 -7.44 10.38 -7.06
N CYS A 142 -6.15 10.59 -7.31
CA CYS A 142 -5.46 10.17 -8.52
C CYS A 142 -4.39 9.14 -8.14
N THR A 143 -4.53 7.91 -8.62
CA THR A 143 -3.60 6.83 -8.29
C THR A 143 -2.77 6.47 -9.50
N VAL A 144 -1.44 6.42 -9.32
CA VAL A 144 -0.48 5.92 -10.30
C VAL A 144 0.20 4.71 -9.68
N ILE A 145 0.06 3.55 -10.34
CA ILE A 145 0.68 2.30 -9.90
C ILE A 145 1.68 1.81 -10.94
N GLY A 146 2.85 1.41 -10.47
CA GLY A 146 3.88 0.72 -11.21
C GLY A 146 4.04 -0.70 -10.68
N PHE A 147 4.39 -1.61 -11.59
CA PHE A 147 4.83 -2.97 -11.29
C PHE A 147 5.55 -3.53 -12.52
N GLN A 148 6.49 -4.44 -12.31
CA GLN A 148 7.30 -4.99 -13.40
C GLN A 148 6.66 -6.19 -14.09
N ASN A 149 5.96 -7.04 -13.33
CA ASN A 149 5.44 -8.32 -13.83
C ASN A 149 4.02 -8.58 -13.32
N ILE A 150 3.11 -8.97 -14.24
CA ILE A 150 1.74 -9.34 -13.91
C ILE A 150 1.67 -10.52 -12.95
N THR A 151 2.56 -11.51 -13.07
CA THR A 151 2.61 -12.68 -12.20
C THR A 151 2.89 -12.28 -10.75
N GLN A 152 3.82 -11.34 -10.51
CA GLN A 152 4.07 -10.84 -9.16
C GLN A 152 2.86 -10.11 -8.58
N LEU A 153 2.10 -9.40 -9.42
CA LEU A 153 0.84 -8.78 -9.02
C LEU A 153 -0.22 -9.84 -8.70
N GLU A 154 -0.36 -10.87 -9.53
CA GLU A 154 -1.28 -12.00 -9.29
C GLU A 154 -0.91 -12.78 -8.03
N ASP A 155 0.37 -12.95 -7.71
CA ASP A 155 0.83 -13.61 -6.49
C ASP A 155 0.50 -12.78 -5.23
N ALA A 156 0.71 -11.46 -5.31
CA ALA A 156 0.46 -10.55 -4.18
C ALA A 156 -1.04 -10.32 -3.92
N TYR A 157 -1.85 -10.22 -4.97
CA TYR A 157 -3.27 -9.82 -4.87
C TYR A 157 -4.27 -10.93 -5.20
N LYS A 158 -3.80 -12.09 -5.68
CA LYS A 158 -4.60 -13.11 -6.37
C LYS A 158 -5.10 -12.61 -7.74
N ARG A 159 -5.27 -13.56 -8.66
CA ARG A 159 -5.67 -13.31 -10.05
C ARG A 159 -6.91 -12.43 -10.21
N GLU A 160 -7.94 -12.65 -9.39
CA GLU A 160 -9.19 -11.90 -9.47
C GLU A 160 -9.02 -10.43 -9.08
N GLN A 161 -8.33 -10.14 -7.97
CA GLN A 161 -8.10 -8.76 -7.56
C GLN A 161 -7.09 -8.06 -8.47
N ALA A 162 -6.05 -8.75 -8.94
CA ALA A 162 -5.10 -8.20 -9.91
C ALA A 162 -5.83 -7.70 -11.18
N ARG A 163 -6.78 -8.49 -11.69
CA ARG A 163 -7.66 -8.07 -12.80
C ARG A 163 -8.54 -6.87 -12.44
N ALA A 164 -9.07 -6.81 -11.22
CA ALA A 164 -9.87 -5.67 -10.76
C ALA A 164 -9.03 -4.38 -10.66
N ILE A 165 -7.78 -4.47 -10.17
CA ILE A 165 -6.81 -3.36 -10.11
C ILE A 165 -6.51 -2.85 -11.53
N LEU A 166 -6.21 -3.77 -12.45
CA LEU A 166 -6.02 -3.41 -13.85
C LEU A 166 -7.27 -2.77 -14.44
N GLY A 167 -8.46 -3.32 -14.18
CA GLY A 167 -9.73 -2.78 -14.66
C GLY A 167 -10.03 -1.36 -14.15
N GLY A 168 -9.70 -1.07 -12.89
CA GLY A 168 -9.89 0.26 -12.28
C GLY A 168 -8.95 1.33 -12.85
N CYS A 169 -7.81 0.94 -13.43
CA CYS A 169 -6.86 1.88 -14.02
C CYS A 169 -7.24 2.20 -15.47
N ALA A 170 -7.93 3.32 -15.70
CA ALA A 170 -8.39 3.71 -17.03
C ALA A 170 -7.25 4.03 -18.02
N THR A 171 -6.15 4.62 -17.52
CA THR A 171 -4.94 4.89 -18.33
C THR A 171 -3.91 3.80 -18.07
N LYS A 172 -3.27 3.30 -19.14
CA LYS A 172 -2.23 2.27 -19.08
C LYS A 172 -1.04 2.69 -19.92
N VAL A 173 0.15 2.43 -19.38
CA VAL A 173 1.42 2.58 -20.10
C VAL A 173 2.08 1.23 -20.10
N LEU A 174 2.06 0.55 -21.24
CA LEU A 174 2.56 -0.81 -21.40
C LEU A 174 3.97 -0.76 -21.99
N PHE A 175 4.97 -1.11 -21.19
CA PHE A 175 6.35 -1.29 -21.64
C PHE A 175 6.60 -2.74 -22.07
N ASN A 176 7.86 -3.06 -22.39
CA ASN A 176 8.27 -4.43 -22.66
C ASN A 176 8.04 -5.31 -21.41
N PRO A 177 7.13 -6.30 -21.45
CA PRO A 177 6.81 -7.11 -20.27
C PRO A 177 7.86 -8.17 -19.96
N GLN A 178 8.81 -8.43 -20.86
CA GLN A 178 9.84 -9.49 -20.75
C GLN A 178 9.28 -10.92 -20.53
N ASP A 179 7.98 -11.12 -20.73
CA ASP A 179 7.27 -12.37 -20.51
C ASP A 179 6.27 -12.62 -21.67
N PRO A 180 6.31 -13.80 -22.34
CA PRO A 180 5.42 -14.11 -23.46
C PRO A 180 3.93 -14.08 -23.13
N ASP A 181 3.54 -14.52 -21.93
CA ASP A 181 2.13 -14.61 -21.56
C ASP A 181 1.55 -13.22 -21.25
N SER A 182 2.33 -12.36 -20.61
CA SER A 182 2.03 -10.94 -20.44
C SER A 182 1.92 -10.21 -21.79
N ALA A 183 2.80 -10.50 -22.74
CA ALA A 183 2.74 -9.92 -24.08
C ALA A 183 1.49 -10.34 -24.85
N ARG A 184 1.07 -11.62 -24.72
CA ARG A 184 -0.21 -12.10 -25.28
C ARG A 184 -1.39 -11.42 -24.62
N MET A 185 -1.40 -11.33 -23.29
CA MET A 185 -2.43 -10.63 -22.54
C MET A 185 -2.60 -9.17 -22.99
N PHE A 186 -1.49 -8.46 -23.23
CA PHE A 186 -1.53 -7.09 -23.72
C PHE A 186 -2.02 -6.98 -25.15
N SER A 187 -1.59 -7.89 -26.03
CA SER A 187 -2.09 -7.98 -27.42
C SER A 187 -3.59 -8.25 -27.45
N ASP A 188 -4.06 -9.22 -26.68
CA ASP A 188 -5.48 -9.58 -26.57
C ASP A 188 -6.31 -8.42 -26.00
N TYR A 189 -5.76 -7.67 -25.05
CA TYR A 189 -6.40 -6.47 -24.50
C TYR A 189 -6.58 -5.36 -25.54
N LEU A 190 -5.61 -5.20 -26.44
CA LEU A 190 -5.70 -4.22 -27.53
C LEU A 190 -6.66 -4.65 -28.64
N GLY A 191 -6.83 -5.96 -28.83
CA GLY A 191 -7.70 -6.52 -29.85
C GLY A 191 -7.07 -6.58 -31.24
N GLU A 192 -7.92 -6.81 -32.24
CA GLU A 192 -7.55 -7.05 -33.62
C GLU A 192 -8.17 -6.00 -34.56
N GLU A 193 -7.48 -5.72 -35.66
CA GLU A 193 -7.97 -4.91 -36.77
C GLU A 193 -8.10 -5.76 -38.06
N GLU A 194 -9.12 -5.45 -38.86
CA GLU A 194 -9.28 -6.01 -40.20
C GLU A 194 -8.49 -5.19 -41.22
N VAL A 195 -7.56 -5.85 -41.92
CA VAL A 195 -6.72 -5.23 -42.94
C VAL A 195 -6.95 -5.89 -44.29
N THR A 196 -7.31 -5.08 -45.28
CA THR A 196 -7.41 -5.53 -46.67
C THR A 196 -6.01 -5.57 -47.29
N ILE A 197 -5.49 -6.77 -47.53
CA ILE A 197 -4.23 -6.99 -48.23
C ILE A 197 -4.52 -7.06 -49.72
N LYS A 198 -3.99 -6.08 -50.46
CA LYS A 198 -4.06 -6.06 -51.92
C LYS A 198 -2.85 -6.79 -52.50
N GLN A 199 -3.05 -8.01 -52.97
CA GLN A 199 -2.03 -8.76 -53.68
C GLN A 199 -2.06 -8.42 -55.17
N LYS A 200 -0.95 -7.87 -55.67
CA LYS A 200 -0.76 -7.61 -57.10
C LYS A 200 0.19 -8.66 -57.67
N SER A 201 -0.31 -9.46 -58.60
CA SER A 201 0.51 -10.41 -59.34
C SER A 201 0.78 -9.88 -60.75
N ARG A 202 2.02 -10.05 -61.22
CA ARG A 202 2.44 -9.72 -62.59
C ARG A 202 3.03 -10.98 -63.19
N SER A 203 2.45 -11.46 -64.28
CA SER A 203 3.03 -12.55 -65.07
C SER A 203 3.51 -12.00 -66.42
N SER A 204 4.74 -12.37 -66.78
CA SER A 204 5.32 -12.05 -68.09
C SER A 204 5.34 -13.33 -68.92
N GLY A 205 4.44 -13.42 -69.90
CA GLY A 205 4.48 -14.47 -70.91
C GLY A 205 5.35 -14.06 -72.09
N GLY A 206 6.25 -14.94 -72.54
CA GLY A 206 7.03 -14.73 -73.76
C GLY A 206 6.11 -14.58 -74.99
N LYS A 207 6.39 -13.56 -75.81
CA LYS A 207 5.55 -13.01 -76.90
C LYS A 207 4.27 -12.29 -76.44
N GLY A 208 4.45 -11.12 -75.82
CA GLY A 208 3.60 -9.96 -76.13
C GLY A 208 2.47 -9.58 -75.16
N GLY A 209 2.41 -10.09 -73.94
CA GLY A 209 1.41 -9.62 -72.98
C GLY A 209 1.85 -9.74 -71.52
N ALA A 210 2.00 -8.60 -70.85
CA ALA A 210 2.10 -8.57 -69.40
C ALA A 210 0.68 -8.62 -68.82
N SER A 211 0.35 -9.68 -68.07
CA SER A 211 -0.94 -9.78 -67.38
C SER A 211 -0.80 -9.24 -65.95
N HIS A 212 -1.78 -8.46 -65.53
CA HIS A 212 -1.88 -7.86 -64.21
C HIS A 212 -3.17 -8.32 -63.54
N SER A 213 -3.05 -9.02 -62.41
CA SER A 213 -4.19 -9.38 -61.57
C SER A 213 -4.03 -8.75 -60.19
N THR A 214 -5.10 -8.15 -59.68
CA THR A 214 -5.17 -7.62 -58.31
C THR A 214 -6.24 -8.41 -57.57
N SER A 215 -5.87 -8.98 -56.44
CA SER A 215 -6.78 -9.69 -55.54
C SER A 215 -6.75 -9.00 -54.18
N ASP A 216 -7.93 -8.73 -53.63
CA ASP A 216 -8.10 -8.14 -52.31
C ASP A 216 -8.48 -9.26 -51.34
N HIS A 217 -7.72 -9.43 -50.27
CA HIS A 217 -7.98 -10.40 -49.21
C HIS A 217 -8.13 -9.69 -47.87
N LEU A 218 -9.24 -9.94 -47.17
CA LEU A 218 -9.48 -9.39 -45.85
C LEU A 218 -8.84 -10.30 -44.81
N GLN A 219 -7.91 -9.78 -44.00
CA GLN A 219 -7.23 -10.53 -42.95
C GLN A 219 -7.38 -9.81 -41.61
N LYS A 220 -7.68 -10.55 -40.54
CA LYS A 220 -7.62 -10.06 -39.16
C LYS A 220 -6.19 -10.17 -38.64
N ARG A 221 -5.70 -9.14 -37.97
CA ARG A 221 -4.42 -9.15 -37.26
C ARG A 221 -4.52 -8.39 -35.94
N PRO A 222 -3.74 -8.75 -34.91
CA PRO A 222 -3.59 -7.94 -33.71
C PRO A 222 -3.17 -6.50 -34.03
N ILE A 223 -3.71 -5.52 -33.29
CA ILE A 223 -3.28 -4.12 -33.42
C ILE A 223 -1.78 -3.99 -33.09
N VAL A 224 -1.34 -4.71 -32.05
CA VAL A 224 0.07 -4.86 -31.70
C VAL A 224 0.35 -6.33 -31.44
N GLU A 225 1.25 -6.92 -32.20
CA GLU A 225 1.64 -8.32 -32.05
C GLU A 225 2.33 -8.58 -30.70
N PRO A 226 2.15 -9.75 -30.06
CA PRO A 226 2.89 -10.09 -28.83
C PRO A 226 4.41 -9.99 -29.01
N ALA A 227 4.92 -10.35 -30.19
CA ALA A 227 6.33 -10.23 -30.53
C ALA A 227 6.80 -8.76 -30.65
N GLN A 228 5.91 -7.83 -30.97
CA GLN A 228 6.24 -6.40 -31.01
C GLN A 228 6.43 -5.83 -29.61
N PHE A 229 5.61 -6.24 -28.62
CA PHE A 229 5.80 -5.86 -27.22
C PHE A 229 7.19 -6.26 -26.69
N ASN A 230 7.60 -7.50 -26.95
CA ASN A 230 8.90 -8.01 -26.51
C ASN A 230 10.11 -7.34 -27.21
N ARG A 231 9.87 -6.63 -28.31
CA ARG A 231 10.88 -5.88 -29.08
C ARG A 231 10.86 -4.38 -28.79
N LEU A 232 9.99 -3.90 -27.91
CA LEU A 232 9.97 -2.49 -27.53
C LEU A 232 11.31 -2.11 -26.86
N PRO A 233 12.04 -1.11 -27.40
CA PRO A 233 13.25 -0.61 -26.77
C PRO A 233 12.91 0.19 -25.50
N VAL A 234 13.94 0.45 -24.69
CA VAL A 234 13.83 1.27 -23.47
C VAL A 234 13.19 2.62 -23.79
N GLY A 235 12.21 3.03 -22.97
CA GLY A 235 11.46 4.28 -23.14
C GLY A 235 10.35 4.22 -24.18
N ARG A 236 10.21 3.13 -24.96
CA ARG A 236 9.07 2.96 -25.88
C ARG A 236 7.97 2.14 -25.22
N CYS A 237 6.73 2.62 -25.36
CA CYS A 237 5.56 2.01 -24.74
C CYS A 237 4.34 2.08 -25.65
N VAL A 238 3.32 1.29 -25.31
CA VAL A 238 1.95 1.47 -25.79
C VAL A 238 1.15 2.21 -24.73
N LEU A 239 0.65 3.39 -25.07
CA LEU A 239 -0.16 4.24 -24.21
C LEU A 239 -1.63 4.06 -24.57
N ILE A 240 -2.44 3.79 -23.55
CA ILE A 240 -3.89 3.69 -23.64
C ILE A 240 -4.47 4.70 -22.66
N SER A 241 -5.26 5.65 -23.13
CA SER A 241 -5.93 6.61 -22.25
C SER A 241 -7.30 6.98 -22.81
N PRO A 242 -8.33 7.14 -21.96
CA PRO A 242 -9.63 7.66 -22.38
C PRO A 242 -9.56 9.06 -22.98
N GLY A 243 -8.46 9.80 -22.76
CA GLY A 243 -8.23 11.11 -23.37
C GLY A 243 -7.88 11.05 -24.86
N PHE A 244 -7.48 9.89 -25.39
CA PHE A 244 -7.16 9.68 -26.80
C PHE A 244 -8.24 8.85 -27.48
N CYS A 245 -9.39 9.47 -27.78
CA CYS A 245 -10.54 8.82 -28.41
C CYS A 245 -10.80 9.34 -29.83
N ARG A 246 -11.52 8.54 -30.64
CA ARG A 246 -12.20 8.99 -31.86
C ARG A 246 -13.71 8.99 -31.64
N LYS A 247 -14.48 9.52 -32.58
CA LYS A 247 -15.96 9.58 -32.46
C LYS A 247 -16.60 8.18 -32.33
N ASP A 248 -15.94 7.16 -32.86
CA ASP A 248 -16.34 5.76 -32.96
C ASP A 248 -15.59 4.82 -32.01
N GLU A 249 -14.48 5.28 -31.41
CA GLU A 249 -13.61 4.45 -30.55
C GLU A 249 -13.31 5.13 -29.21
N THR A 250 -13.52 4.39 -28.11
CA THR A 250 -13.34 4.88 -26.73
C THR A 250 -11.89 5.18 -26.36
N SER A 251 -10.92 4.47 -26.96
CA SER A 251 -9.49 4.74 -26.77
C SER A 251 -8.66 4.15 -27.91
N ILE A 252 -7.71 4.91 -28.43
CA ILE A 252 -6.75 4.44 -29.43
C ILE A 252 -5.43 4.11 -28.75
N PRO A 253 -4.87 2.90 -28.95
CA PRO A 253 -3.53 2.61 -28.49
C PRO A 253 -2.48 3.40 -29.27
N LEU A 254 -1.65 4.15 -28.54
CA LEU A 254 -0.59 4.98 -29.11
C LEU A 254 0.77 4.38 -28.80
N ILE A 255 1.49 3.94 -29.84
CA ILE A 255 2.89 3.54 -29.70
C ILE A 255 3.74 4.81 -29.66
N SER A 256 4.24 5.16 -28.47
CA SER A 256 5.02 6.39 -28.26
C SER A 256 6.35 6.09 -27.59
N SER A 257 7.30 7.02 -27.74
CA SER A 257 8.57 7.00 -27.01
C SER A 257 8.52 8.11 -25.96
N ILE A 258 8.50 7.70 -24.70
CA ILE A 258 8.61 8.61 -23.56
C ILE A 258 10.07 9.05 -23.48
N LYS A 259 10.30 10.36 -23.68
CA LYS A 259 11.61 10.97 -23.54
C LYS A 259 11.59 11.86 -22.30
N VAL A 260 12.54 11.66 -21.42
CA VAL A 260 12.75 12.56 -20.28
C VAL A 260 13.29 13.90 -20.82
N PRO A 261 12.60 15.02 -20.58
CA PRO A 261 13.10 16.35 -20.94
C PRO A 261 14.49 16.61 -20.35
N LYS A 262 15.32 17.37 -21.08
CA LYS A 262 16.65 17.75 -20.57
C LYS A 262 16.59 18.56 -19.27
N ALA A 263 15.53 19.34 -19.08
CA ALA A 263 15.32 20.09 -17.84
C ALA A 263 15.19 19.14 -16.64
N ASP A 264 14.37 18.10 -16.75
CA ASP A 264 14.17 17.11 -15.69
C ASP A 264 15.46 16.33 -15.38
N VAL A 265 16.29 16.04 -16.39
CA VAL A 265 17.62 15.43 -16.18
C VAL A 265 18.54 16.36 -15.38
N LEU A 266 18.52 17.66 -15.66
CA LEU A 266 19.29 18.65 -14.91
C LEU A 266 18.78 18.80 -13.47
N ASP A 267 17.47 18.74 -13.28
CA ASP A 267 16.83 18.78 -11.96
C ASP A 267 17.15 17.52 -11.14
N ASP A 268 17.23 16.35 -11.77
CA ASP A 268 17.69 15.11 -11.15
C ASP A 268 19.15 15.22 -10.68
N ASP A 269 20.05 15.65 -11.58
CA ASP A 269 21.46 15.88 -11.26
C ASP A 269 21.63 16.87 -10.09
N TRP A 270 20.83 17.94 -10.08
CA TRP A 270 20.81 18.92 -9.00
C TRP A 270 20.29 18.31 -7.69
N SER A 271 19.23 17.50 -7.77
CA SER A 271 18.60 16.82 -6.63
C SER A 271 19.58 15.86 -5.97
N VAL A 272 20.26 15.01 -6.74
CA VAL A 272 21.28 14.07 -6.24
C VAL A 272 22.42 14.82 -5.52
N LYS A 273 22.92 15.91 -6.12
CA LYS A 273 23.97 16.74 -5.51
C LYS A 273 23.53 17.44 -4.23
N THR A 274 22.25 17.84 -4.16
CA THR A 274 21.69 18.60 -3.03
C THR A 274 21.20 17.70 -1.90
N TRP A 275 20.88 16.44 -2.21
CA TRP A 275 20.29 15.48 -1.28
C TRP A 275 21.04 15.32 0.05
N PRO A 276 22.39 15.20 0.10
CA PRO A 276 23.10 15.06 1.38
C PRO A 276 22.85 16.22 2.35
N LYS A 277 22.74 17.46 1.84
CA LYS A 277 22.46 18.65 2.65
C LYS A 277 21.02 18.66 3.15
N VAL A 278 20.07 18.28 2.29
CA VAL A 278 18.65 18.20 2.64
C VAL A 278 18.42 17.10 3.67
N LYS A 279 19.01 15.92 3.45
CA LYS A 279 18.99 14.78 4.37
C LYS A 279 19.46 15.18 5.76
N ALA A 280 20.65 15.77 5.88
CA ALA A 280 21.18 16.21 7.19
C ALA A 280 20.25 17.20 7.91
N LYS A 281 19.59 18.11 7.16
CA LYS A 281 18.60 19.05 7.72
C LYS A 281 17.31 18.35 8.16
N LEU A 282 16.86 17.32 7.44
CA LEU A 282 15.69 16.52 7.81
C LEU A 282 15.98 15.64 9.03
N GLU A 283 17.17 15.03 9.10
CA GLU A 283 17.65 14.26 10.25
C GLU A 283 17.75 15.16 11.49
N ALA A 284 18.34 16.35 11.38
CA ALA A 284 18.44 17.30 12.51
C ALA A 284 17.07 17.81 12.99
N ARG A 285 16.05 17.80 12.13
CA ARG A 285 14.66 18.14 12.50
C ARG A 285 13.94 16.98 13.16
N THR A 286 14.47 15.76 13.06
CA THR A 286 13.84 14.55 13.57
C THR A 286 14.16 14.40 15.06
N PRO A 287 13.16 14.43 15.95
CA PRO A 287 13.39 14.25 17.39
C PRO A 287 13.71 12.81 17.80
N GLN A 288 13.59 11.82 16.89
CA GLN A 288 13.87 10.40 17.16
C GLN A 288 15.33 10.06 16.83
N SER A 289 16.05 9.60 17.85
CA SER A 289 17.23 8.77 17.67
C SER A 289 16.77 7.32 17.55
N LEU A 290 17.05 6.67 16.43
CA LEU A 290 16.97 5.21 16.35
C LEU A 290 17.82 4.60 17.48
N GLY A 291 17.26 3.65 18.23
CA GLY A 291 17.98 2.95 19.30
C GLY A 291 18.01 3.63 20.68
N ASP A 292 17.28 4.73 20.91
CA ASP A 292 17.12 5.29 22.25
C ASP A 292 16.23 4.39 23.13
N SER A 293 16.89 3.40 23.73
CA SER A 293 16.28 2.44 24.66
C SER A 293 15.64 3.15 25.86
N ALA A 294 16.13 4.31 26.30
CA ALA A 294 15.55 5.02 27.43
C ALA A 294 14.18 5.63 27.06
N ARG A 295 14.08 6.27 25.89
CA ARG A 295 12.80 6.77 25.37
C ARG A 295 11.80 5.66 25.12
N ALA A 296 12.22 4.55 24.49
CA ALA A 296 11.35 3.39 24.27
C ALA A 296 10.71 2.90 25.56
N ARG A 297 11.50 2.80 26.64
CA ARG A 297 11.01 2.37 27.95
C ARG A 297 10.03 3.36 28.58
N GLN A 298 10.29 4.66 28.46
CA GLN A 298 9.39 5.70 28.94
C GLN A 298 8.03 5.62 28.22
N GLU A 299 8.06 5.47 26.90
CA GLU A 299 6.87 5.36 26.06
C GLU A 299 6.07 4.07 26.32
N ILE A 300 6.75 2.96 26.64
CA ILE A 300 6.10 1.73 27.10
C ILE A 300 5.42 1.96 28.45
N ALA A 301 6.11 2.58 29.41
CA ALA A 301 5.54 2.84 30.74
C ALA A 301 4.27 3.71 30.68
N ILE A 302 4.28 4.75 29.83
CA ILE A 302 3.10 5.60 29.58
C ILE A 302 1.93 4.74 29.03
N ARG A 303 2.20 3.86 28.07
CA ARG A 303 1.17 2.97 27.49
C ARG A 303 0.64 1.94 28.47
N MET A 304 1.50 1.40 29.33
CA MET A 304 1.06 0.50 30.40
C MET A 304 0.14 1.21 31.39
N ALA A 305 0.43 2.48 31.73
CA ALA A 305 -0.46 3.28 32.58
C ALA A 305 -1.82 3.52 31.92
N ILE A 306 -1.84 3.90 30.63
CA ILE A 306 -3.08 4.05 29.85
C ILE A 306 -3.86 2.73 29.79
N ALA A 307 -3.16 1.60 29.56
CA ALA A 307 -3.79 0.29 29.51
C ALA A 307 -4.42 -0.08 30.86
N ALA A 308 -3.74 0.20 31.98
CA ALA A 308 -4.28 -0.03 33.31
C ALA A 308 -5.52 0.83 33.63
N GLU A 309 -5.58 2.06 33.09
CA GLU A 309 -6.74 2.94 33.20
C GLU A 309 -7.92 2.46 32.33
N LEU A 310 -7.64 1.98 31.11
CA LEU A 310 -8.67 1.49 30.18
C LEU A 310 -9.19 0.08 30.52
N LEU A 311 -8.34 -0.74 31.13
CA LEU A 311 -8.60 -2.14 31.49
C LEU A 311 -8.26 -2.40 32.97
N PRO A 312 -8.97 -1.74 33.92
CA PRO A 312 -8.77 -2.00 35.34
C PRO A 312 -9.12 -3.44 35.68
N LEU A 313 -8.35 -4.02 36.60
CA LEU A 313 -8.67 -5.32 37.18
C LEU A 313 -10.02 -5.23 37.92
N PRO A 314 -10.83 -6.29 37.92
CA PRO A 314 -12.04 -6.34 38.73
C PRO A 314 -11.69 -6.07 40.20
N VAL A 315 -12.51 -5.28 40.88
CA VAL A 315 -12.37 -5.13 42.33
C VAL A 315 -12.91 -6.43 42.93
N ASP A 316 -12.04 -7.23 43.54
CA ASP A 316 -12.43 -8.49 44.15
C ASP A 316 -13.58 -8.24 45.14
N GLY A 317 -14.78 -8.71 44.80
CA GLY A 317 -15.82 -8.94 45.77
C GLY A 317 -15.39 -10.13 46.62
N GLU A 318 -15.41 -9.95 47.95
CA GLU A 318 -15.13 -10.96 48.97
C GLU A 318 -15.56 -12.38 48.52
N GLY A 319 -14.60 -13.30 48.32
CA GLY A 319 -14.93 -14.72 48.10
C GLY A 319 -14.03 -15.55 47.18
N ALA A 320 -12.97 -15.02 46.57
CA ALA A 320 -11.97 -15.86 45.90
C ALA A 320 -10.82 -16.15 46.86
N GLU A 321 -10.93 -17.25 47.61
CA GLU A 321 -9.82 -17.84 48.34
C GLU A 321 -8.58 -17.91 47.46
N ALA A 322 -7.46 -17.52 48.06
CA ALA A 322 -6.12 -17.68 47.54
C ALA A 322 -5.82 -19.16 47.24
N SER A 323 -6.22 -19.64 46.06
CA SER A 323 -5.62 -20.83 45.47
C SER A 323 -4.34 -20.38 44.76
N GLY A 324 -3.22 -20.71 45.40
CA GLY A 324 -1.87 -20.32 45.02
C GLY A 324 -1.39 -20.91 43.69
N GLY A 325 -1.96 -20.46 42.58
CA GLY A 325 -1.36 -20.54 41.26
C GLY A 325 -0.49 -19.30 41.04
N ARG A 326 0.76 -19.33 41.54
CA ARG A 326 1.78 -18.37 41.07
C ARG A 326 1.84 -18.48 39.54
N PHE A 327 1.36 -17.46 38.83
CA PHE A 327 1.78 -17.22 37.44
C PHE A 327 3.28 -16.91 37.51
N ASN A 328 4.09 -17.95 37.43
CA ASN A 328 5.54 -17.87 37.37
C ASN A 328 5.95 -17.56 35.92
N GLY A 329 5.43 -16.45 35.39
CA GLY A 329 5.92 -15.81 34.19
C GLY A 329 6.49 -14.47 34.63
N GLY A 330 7.74 -14.47 35.08
CA GLY A 330 8.40 -13.27 35.56
C GLY A 330 8.25 -12.15 34.54
N VAL A 331 7.69 -11.02 34.97
CA VAL A 331 7.96 -9.75 34.31
C VAL A 331 9.48 -9.58 34.36
N PRO A 332 10.21 -9.48 33.24
CA PRO A 332 11.63 -9.23 33.30
C PRO A 332 11.85 -7.92 34.05
N SER A 333 12.42 -8.02 35.25
CA SER A 333 12.78 -6.90 36.10
C SER A 333 13.92 -6.13 35.43
N ILE A 334 13.60 -5.17 34.57
CA ILE A 334 14.65 -4.38 33.90
C ILE A 334 14.64 -2.92 34.30
N LEU A 335 13.61 -2.35 34.98
CA LEU A 335 13.57 -0.88 35.11
C LEU A 335 13.12 -0.30 36.45
N PRO A 336 13.94 0.61 37.03
CA PRO A 336 13.56 1.45 38.16
C PRO A 336 12.68 2.63 37.71
N THR A 337 11.86 3.11 38.64
CA THR A 337 10.87 4.18 38.46
C THR A 337 11.50 5.57 38.35
N PRO A 338 11.22 6.36 37.27
CA PRO A 338 11.60 7.76 37.22
C PRO A 338 10.47 8.68 37.71
N LYS A 339 10.87 9.72 38.45
CA LYS A 339 10.02 10.81 38.96
C LYS A 339 9.58 11.77 37.84
N ALA A 340 8.42 12.38 38.08
CA ALA A 340 7.68 13.24 37.16
C ALA A 340 8.43 14.54 36.78
N GLY A 341 8.28 14.93 35.50
CA GLY A 341 8.51 16.30 35.05
C GLY A 341 9.24 16.41 33.72
N ALA A 342 8.54 16.24 32.59
CA ALA A 342 8.82 16.94 31.33
C ALA A 342 7.72 16.64 30.30
N ARG A 343 7.18 17.70 29.69
CA ARG A 343 6.46 17.65 28.40
C ARG A 343 7.51 17.57 27.28
N VAL A 344 7.17 16.99 26.12
CA VAL A 344 7.47 17.47 24.74
C VAL A 344 7.49 16.30 23.71
N ILE A 345 6.44 16.29 22.86
CA ILE A 345 6.36 16.27 21.37
C ILE A 345 7.28 15.37 20.50
N ASN A 346 6.61 14.42 19.79
CA ASN A 346 6.75 13.84 18.42
C ASN A 346 8.02 13.12 17.88
N ALA A 347 7.82 12.24 16.85
CA ALA A 347 8.72 11.81 15.73
C ALA A 347 8.13 10.53 15.02
N ALA A 348 8.20 10.21 13.71
CA ALA A 348 9.17 10.30 12.61
C ALA A 348 10.14 9.09 12.48
N ALA A 349 9.66 7.99 11.90
CA ALA A 349 10.54 6.93 11.39
C ALA A 349 10.03 6.42 10.03
N LEU A 350 10.88 6.55 9.02
CA LEU A 350 10.91 5.83 7.73
C LEU A 350 12.06 6.44 6.91
N MET A 351 13.31 6.21 7.31
CA MET A 351 14.46 6.55 6.47
C MET A 351 15.60 5.56 6.68
N GLU A 352 15.79 4.70 5.69
CA GLU A 352 17.11 4.21 5.24
C GLU A 352 16.99 3.90 3.74
N PHE A 353 17.48 4.83 2.90
CA PHE A 353 17.80 4.55 1.50
C PHE A 353 19.28 4.17 1.45
N THR A 354 19.57 2.90 1.15
CA THR A 354 20.90 2.47 0.71
C THR A 354 20.84 2.20 -0.79
N GLU A 355 21.67 2.97 -1.49
CA GLU A 355 22.24 2.81 -2.84
C GLU A 355 21.63 1.74 -3.77
N ALA A 356 21.03 2.20 -4.87
CA ALA A 356 21.21 1.66 -6.23
C ALA A 356 20.32 2.47 -7.19
N PHE A 357 20.92 3.49 -7.82
CA PHE A 357 20.58 3.88 -9.19
C PHE A 357 21.68 3.32 -10.10
#